data_AF-A0A9P9CVK9-F1
#
_entry.id   AF-A0A9P9CVK9-F1
#
_cell.length_a   1.000
_cell.length_b   1.000
_cell.length_c   1.000
_cell.angle_alpha   90.00
_cell.angle_beta   90.00
_cell.angle_gamma   90.00
#
_symmetry.space_group_name_H-M   'P 1'
#
loop_
_entity.id
_entity.type
_entity.pdbx_description
1 polymer ?
#
loop_
_entity_poly.entity_id
_entity_poly.type
_entity_poly.pdbx_seq_one_letter_code
_entity_poly.pdbx_strand_id
1 'polypeptide(L)'
;MRALSARVDSLALFSPNETLEDLTARDMVYLTIPYARSEIEGRVATTDPQDRLAHLRDSQTMLARFTSSLENYGIVTDEDKQLWRASAAADAAKRRENRIKQYKNEKAIRGMIDALRATRGQPAVDPTTEFEDVIALLPSEKAEASDDDDDATRKVTVLVLRLLWSKAQSKLESMKQELEILASMPPSGPSTSAPPPNETDTTWRLDPSITGRSPLLDSNSKPLRPFTILPSGSRTRTEIASDVFRPDHRLPTMTIDEYLAEEQARGNIITGGGPASLEKPTTSEQLQMDSEHDGSIFGEEQSEAKRQKDENWARYTDTHRKGEGNTMNRG
;
A
#
# COMPACT_ATOMS: atom_id res chain seq x y z
N MET A 1 2.70 6.45 -33.12
CA MET A 1 3.39 5.35 -32.40
C MET A 1 3.20 3.97 -33.02
N ARG A 2 1.98 3.42 -33.18
CA ARG A 2 1.80 2.08 -33.78
C ARG A 2 2.40 1.94 -35.19
N ALA A 3 2.11 2.90 -36.07
CA ALA A 3 2.70 2.92 -37.42
C ALA A 3 4.23 3.06 -37.41
N LEU A 4 4.78 3.78 -36.43
CA LEU A 4 6.22 3.99 -36.29
C LEU A 4 6.91 2.71 -35.82
N SER A 5 6.34 2.02 -34.82
CA SER A 5 6.77 0.67 -34.40
C SER A 5 6.76 -0.31 -35.57
N ALA A 6 5.68 -0.34 -36.36
CA ALA A 6 5.59 -1.23 -37.52
C ALA A 6 6.64 -0.90 -38.60
N ARG A 7 6.97 0.37 -38.80
CA ARG A 7 8.04 0.79 -39.72
C ARG A 7 9.42 0.34 -39.24
N VAL A 8 9.71 0.52 -37.95
CA VAL A 8 10.98 0.04 -37.36
C VAL A 8 11.12 -1.47 -37.47
N ASP A 9 10.04 -2.21 -37.18
CA ASP A 9 10.00 -3.66 -37.36
C ASP A 9 10.18 -4.05 -38.84
N SER A 10 9.58 -3.31 -39.79
CA SER A 10 9.72 -3.59 -41.23
C SER A 10 11.10 -3.25 -41.80
N LEU A 11 11.77 -2.26 -41.23
CA LEU A 11 13.13 -1.86 -41.60
C LEU A 11 14.19 -2.75 -40.92
N ALA A 12 13.78 -3.59 -39.96
CA ALA A 12 14.66 -4.45 -39.17
C ALA A 12 15.87 -3.69 -38.60
N LEU A 13 15.65 -2.47 -38.10
CA LEU A 13 16.73 -1.59 -37.60
C LEU A 13 17.48 -2.16 -36.39
N PHE A 14 16.89 -3.15 -35.72
CA PHE A 14 17.42 -3.71 -34.49
C PHE A 14 17.46 -5.23 -34.56
N SER A 15 18.64 -5.79 -34.36
CA SER A 15 18.87 -7.21 -34.23
C SER A 15 19.38 -7.57 -32.83
N PRO A 16 18.96 -8.71 -32.24
CA PRO A 16 19.43 -9.14 -30.93
C PRO A 16 20.93 -9.47 -30.87
N ASN A 17 21.61 -9.60 -32.01
CA ASN A 17 23.03 -9.91 -32.10
C ASN A 17 23.93 -8.68 -32.31
N GLU A 18 23.35 -7.48 -32.34
CA GLU A 18 24.09 -6.22 -32.48
C GLU A 18 24.53 -5.67 -31.11
N THR A 19 25.57 -4.85 -31.13
CA THR A 19 26.09 -4.16 -29.95
C THR A 19 25.82 -2.66 -30.03
N LEU A 20 26.09 -1.93 -28.94
CA LEU A 20 26.00 -0.46 -28.92
C LEU A 20 26.85 0.21 -30.00
N GLU A 21 27.96 -0.41 -30.40
CA GLU A 21 28.90 0.16 -31.38
C GLU A 21 28.29 0.21 -32.79
N ASP A 22 27.44 -0.75 -33.12
CA ASP A 22 26.79 -0.92 -34.43
C ASP A 22 25.65 0.09 -34.69
N LEU A 23 25.21 0.81 -33.65
CA LEU A 23 24.08 1.73 -33.72
C LEU A 23 24.52 3.17 -33.98
N THR A 24 23.84 3.85 -34.90
CA THR A 24 23.96 5.30 -35.09
C THR A 24 23.19 6.06 -34.01
N ALA A 25 23.67 7.26 -33.63
CA ALA A 25 23.00 8.10 -32.63
C ALA A 25 21.53 8.40 -33.00
N ARG A 26 21.23 8.50 -34.30
CA ARG A 26 19.88 8.75 -34.82
C ARG A 26 18.97 7.54 -34.65
N ASP A 27 19.49 6.34 -34.92
CA ASP A 27 18.72 5.10 -34.81
C ASP A 27 18.45 4.73 -33.36
N MET A 28 19.38 5.03 -32.44
CA MET A 28 19.22 4.80 -31.00
C MET A 28 17.96 5.48 -30.42
N VAL A 29 17.50 6.60 -30.99
CA VAL A 29 16.27 7.26 -30.54
C VAL A 29 15.05 6.34 -30.73
N TYR A 30 15.05 5.50 -31.77
CA TYR A 30 13.96 4.56 -32.02
C TYR A 30 13.90 3.40 -31.01
N LEU A 31 14.96 3.14 -30.23
CA LEU A 31 14.88 2.21 -29.10
C LEU A 31 13.87 2.66 -28.04
N THR A 32 13.55 3.96 -27.97
CA THR A 32 12.57 4.51 -27.02
C THR A 32 11.11 4.23 -27.40
N ILE A 33 10.83 3.74 -28.62
CA ILE A 33 9.46 3.56 -29.11
C ILE A 33 8.62 2.65 -28.22
N PRO A 34 9.08 1.45 -27.80
CA PRO A 34 8.25 0.57 -26.98
C PRO A 34 7.98 1.19 -25.60
N TYR A 35 8.95 1.91 -25.04
CA TYR A 35 8.76 2.70 -23.81
C TYR A 35 7.69 3.77 -24.01
N ALA A 36 7.83 4.63 -25.01
CA ALA A 36 6.90 5.70 -25.29
C ALA A 36 5.48 5.19 -25.61
N ARG A 37 5.35 4.04 -26.27
CA ARG A 37 4.04 3.40 -26.50
C ARG A 37 3.42 2.88 -25.21
N SER A 38 4.22 2.25 -24.33
CA SER A 38 3.76 1.78 -23.02
C SER A 38 3.29 2.93 -22.11
N GLU A 39 3.93 4.09 -22.22
CA GLU A 39 3.56 5.33 -21.53
C GLU A 39 2.20 5.85 -21.97
N ILE A 40 1.90 5.77 -23.28
CA ILE A 40 0.60 6.18 -23.82
C ILE A 40 -0.48 5.19 -23.41
N GLU A 41 -0.25 3.88 -23.59
CA GLU A 41 -1.21 2.82 -23.22
C GLU A 41 -1.52 2.86 -21.71
N GLY A 42 -0.54 3.15 -20.85
CA GLY A 42 -0.75 3.29 -19.41
C GLY A 42 -1.62 4.48 -19.00
N ARG A 43 -1.70 5.53 -19.83
CA ARG A 43 -2.51 6.74 -19.61
C ARG A 43 -3.91 6.66 -20.25
N VAL A 44 -4.23 5.58 -20.96
CA VAL A 44 -5.58 5.38 -21.52
C VAL A 44 -6.58 5.22 -20.37
N ALA A 45 -7.60 6.07 -20.35
CA ALA A 45 -8.70 5.97 -19.40
C ALA A 45 -9.63 4.83 -19.80
N THR A 46 -9.90 3.91 -18.87
CA THR A 46 -10.72 2.72 -19.09
C THR A 46 -11.89 2.71 -18.11
N THR A 47 -13.07 2.34 -18.59
CA THR A 47 -14.27 2.23 -17.75
C THR A 47 -14.44 0.81 -17.19
N ASP A 48 -14.09 -0.21 -17.97
CA ASP A 48 -14.13 -1.60 -17.55
C ASP A 48 -12.76 -2.05 -16.96
N PRO A 49 -12.74 -2.68 -15.79
CA PRO A 49 -11.58 -3.38 -15.26
C PRO A 49 -10.91 -4.36 -16.25
N GLN A 50 -11.68 -5.07 -17.09
CA GLN A 50 -11.12 -6.00 -18.07
C GLN A 50 -10.34 -5.27 -19.18
N ASP A 51 -10.87 -4.12 -19.64
CA ASP A 51 -10.18 -3.26 -20.60
C ASP A 51 -8.88 -2.72 -19.98
N ARG A 52 -8.92 -2.28 -18.71
CA ARG A 52 -7.71 -1.85 -17.99
C ARG A 52 -6.66 -2.95 -17.96
N LEU A 53 -7.09 -4.17 -17.68
CA LEU A 53 -6.22 -5.33 -17.62
C LEU A 53 -5.53 -5.57 -18.98
N ALA A 54 -6.27 -5.49 -20.08
CA ALA A 54 -5.71 -5.64 -21.43
C ALA A 54 -4.62 -4.58 -21.71
N HIS A 55 -4.90 -3.30 -21.44
CA HIS A 55 -3.93 -2.22 -21.62
C HIS A 55 -2.67 -2.40 -20.74
N LEU A 56 -2.82 -2.89 -19.50
CA LEU A 56 -1.69 -3.16 -18.61
C LEU A 56 -0.80 -4.30 -19.12
N ARG A 57 -1.40 -5.40 -19.61
CA ARG A 57 -0.65 -6.53 -20.19
C ARG A 57 0.11 -6.11 -21.45
N ASP A 58 -0.52 -5.31 -22.30
CA ASP A 58 0.11 -4.76 -23.49
C ASP A 58 1.27 -3.84 -23.12
N SER A 59 1.07 -2.94 -22.16
CA SER A 59 2.10 -2.02 -21.67
C SER A 59 3.28 -2.79 -21.04
N GLN A 60 3.00 -3.82 -20.25
CA GLN A 60 4.02 -4.71 -19.66
C GLN A 60 4.85 -5.40 -20.73
N THR A 61 4.22 -5.92 -21.79
CA THR A 61 4.91 -6.57 -22.91
C THR A 61 5.85 -5.60 -23.63
N MET A 62 5.40 -4.36 -23.84
CA MET A 62 6.22 -3.32 -24.49
C MET A 62 7.40 -2.88 -23.60
N LEU A 63 7.20 -2.72 -22.30
CA LEU A 63 8.28 -2.40 -21.35
C LEU A 63 9.27 -3.54 -21.19
N ALA A 64 8.80 -4.80 -21.18
CA ALA A 64 9.66 -5.97 -21.15
C ALA A 64 10.52 -6.07 -22.42
N ARG A 65 9.94 -5.79 -23.60
CA ARG A 65 10.69 -5.70 -24.86
C ARG A 65 11.74 -4.59 -24.79
N PHE A 66 11.38 -3.40 -24.33
CA PHE A 66 12.29 -2.26 -24.18
C PHE A 66 13.49 -2.58 -23.27
N THR A 67 13.21 -3.06 -22.07
CA THR A 67 14.26 -3.39 -21.08
C THR A 67 15.18 -4.48 -21.59
N SER A 68 14.62 -5.55 -22.18
CA SER A 68 15.42 -6.64 -22.78
C SER A 68 16.28 -6.16 -23.94
N SER A 69 15.74 -5.29 -24.81
CA SER A 69 16.52 -4.70 -25.91
C SER A 69 17.72 -3.90 -25.38
N LEU A 70 17.51 -3.01 -24.39
CA LEU A 70 18.62 -2.24 -23.81
C LEU A 70 19.68 -3.10 -23.11
N GLU A 71 19.27 -4.23 -22.53
CA GLU A 71 20.19 -5.19 -21.94
C GLU A 71 21.02 -5.94 -22.99
N ASN A 72 20.40 -6.34 -24.12
CA ASN A 72 21.08 -7.03 -25.22
C ASN A 72 22.12 -6.13 -25.90
N TYR A 73 21.79 -4.86 -26.11
CA TYR A 73 22.71 -3.88 -26.71
C TYR A 73 23.85 -3.44 -25.77
N GLY A 74 23.84 -3.87 -24.50
CA GLY A 74 24.87 -3.50 -23.52
C GLY A 74 24.82 -2.03 -23.08
N ILE A 75 23.69 -1.33 -23.31
CA ILE A 75 23.50 0.07 -22.91
C ILE A 75 23.42 0.21 -21.38
N VAL A 76 22.84 -0.80 -20.73
CA VAL A 76 22.69 -0.86 -19.27
C VAL A 76 23.91 -1.55 -18.68
N THR A 77 24.60 -0.87 -17.76
CA THR A 77 25.78 -1.41 -17.08
C THR A 77 25.38 -2.51 -16.10
N ASP A 78 26.30 -3.43 -15.82
CA ASP A 78 26.06 -4.47 -14.82
C ASP A 78 25.85 -3.90 -13.41
N GLU A 79 26.45 -2.74 -13.11
CA GLU A 79 26.22 -1.99 -11.88
C GLU A 79 24.75 -1.55 -11.76
N ASP A 80 24.17 -1.01 -12.82
CA ASP A 80 22.75 -0.61 -12.84
C ASP A 80 21.84 -1.83 -12.65
N LYS A 81 22.15 -2.96 -13.29
CA LYS A 81 21.41 -4.22 -13.14
C LYS A 81 21.51 -4.76 -11.72
N GLN A 82 22.69 -4.74 -11.11
CA GLN A 82 22.89 -5.17 -9.72
C GLN A 82 22.17 -4.26 -8.73
N LEU A 83 22.21 -2.95 -8.94
CA LEU A 83 21.48 -1.97 -8.14
C LEU A 83 19.97 -2.21 -8.19
N TRP A 84 19.44 -2.57 -9.36
CA TRP A 84 18.03 -2.95 -9.51
C TRP A 84 17.70 -4.29 -8.83
N ARG A 85 18.50 -5.34 -9.04
CA ARG A 85 18.28 -6.63 -8.37
C ARG A 85 18.33 -6.49 -6.85
N ALA A 86 19.22 -5.64 -6.33
CA ALA A 86 19.34 -5.38 -4.90
C ALA A 86 18.09 -4.70 -4.31
N SER A 87 17.33 -3.89 -5.06
CA SER A 87 16.10 -3.29 -4.51
C SER A 87 14.97 -4.28 -4.29
N ALA A 88 15.02 -5.46 -4.88
CA ALA A 88 14.07 -6.55 -4.65
C ALA A 88 14.41 -7.40 -3.41
N ALA A 89 15.30 -6.95 -2.51
CA ALA A 89 15.68 -7.68 -1.30
C ALA A 89 14.46 -7.98 -0.39
N ALA A 90 14.49 -9.10 0.35
CA ALA A 90 13.40 -9.42 1.29
C ALA A 90 13.33 -8.42 2.46
N ASP A 91 14.48 -8.04 3.00
CA ASP A 91 14.60 -7.15 4.17
C ASP A 91 14.11 -5.73 3.86
N ALA A 92 13.12 -5.24 4.62
CA ALA A 92 12.54 -3.91 4.42
C ALA A 92 13.56 -2.76 4.57
N ALA A 93 14.49 -2.86 5.53
CA ALA A 93 15.54 -1.87 5.73
C ALA A 93 16.49 -1.79 4.52
N LYS A 94 16.92 -2.95 4.00
CA LYS A 94 17.79 -3.02 2.81
C LYS A 94 17.06 -2.55 1.55
N ARG A 95 15.78 -2.87 1.39
CA ARG A 95 14.94 -2.34 0.29
C ARG A 95 14.93 -0.83 0.27
N ARG A 96 14.67 -0.20 1.42
CA ARG A 96 14.67 1.26 1.54
C ARG A 96 16.03 1.85 1.19
N GLU A 97 17.10 1.28 1.72
CA GLU A 97 18.47 1.74 1.42
C GLU A 97 18.79 1.64 -0.08
N ASN A 98 18.45 0.52 -0.72
CA ASN A 98 18.71 0.30 -2.15
C ASN A 98 17.86 1.22 -3.02
N ARG A 99 16.62 1.52 -2.63
CA ARG A 99 15.78 2.51 -3.33
C ARG A 99 16.34 3.93 -3.23
N ILE A 100 16.95 4.28 -2.10
CA ILE A 100 17.68 5.54 -1.95
C ILE A 100 18.91 5.56 -2.87
N LYS A 101 19.65 4.45 -2.98
CA LYS A 101 20.80 4.35 -3.90
C LYS A 101 20.36 4.49 -5.36
N GLN A 102 19.25 3.87 -5.75
CA GLN A 102 18.65 4.04 -7.08
C GLN A 102 18.28 5.49 -7.37
N TYR A 103 17.59 6.15 -6.45
CA TYR A 103 17.23 7.56 -6.61
C TYR A 103 18.46 8.46 -6.75
N LYS A 104 19.53 8.17 -6.00
CA LYS A 104 20.81 8.89 -6.14
C LYS A 104 21.46 8.65 -7.51
N ASN A 105 21.44 7.41 -8.00
CA ASN A 105 21.96 7.08 -9.34
C ASN A 105 21.15 7.79 -10.43
N GLU A 106 19.82 7.73 -10.37
CA GLU A 106 18.92 8.44 -11.29
C GLU A 106 19.20 9.93 -11.32
N LYS A 107 19.34 10.55 -10.14
CA LYS A 107 19.69 11.97 -10.02
C LYS A 107 21.08 12.28 -10.59
N ALA A 108 22.05 11.39 -10.43
CA ALA A 108 23.39 11.55 -10.99
C ALA A 108 23.36 11.50 -12.53
N ILE A 109 22.66 10.51 -13.12
CA ILE A 109 22.47 10.38 -14.57
C ILE A 109 21.76 11.63 -15.12
N ARG A 110 20.71 12.11 -14.44
CA ARG A 110 20.01 13.36 -14.82
C ARG A 110 20.98 14.56 -14.82
N GLY A 111 21.78 14.71 -13.77
CA GLY A 111 22.79 15.77 -13.71
C GLY A 111 23.82 15.70 -14.83
N MET A 112 24.22 14.50 -15.26
CA MET A 112 25.12 14.33 -16.41
C MET A 112 24.47 14.73 -17.73
N ILE A 113 23.18 14.38 -17.93
CA ILE A 113 22.40 14.79 -19.11
C ILE A 113 22.33 16.31 -19.18
N ASP A 114 21.96 16.95 -18.08
CA ASP A 114 21.76 18.40 -18.02
C ASP A 114 23.08 19.15 -18.21
N ALA A 115 24.19 18.63 -17.66
CA ALA A 115 25.52 19.18 -17.89
C ALA A 115 25.93 19.12 -19.37
N LEU A 116 25.73 17.98 -20.04
CA LEU A 116 26.04 17.83 -21.46
C LEU A 116 25.13 18.68 -22.36
N ARG A 117 23.88 18.92 -21.96
CA ARG A 117 22.98 19.84 -22.67
C ARG A 117 23.40 21.29 -22.49
N ALA A 118 23.77 21.68 -21.27
CA ALA A 118 24.25 23.02 -20.96
C ALA A 118 25.53 23.35 -21.75
N THR A 119 26.48 22.42 -21.88
CA THR A 119 27.68 22.63 -22.71
C THR A 119 27.35 22.86 -24.18
N ARG A 120 26.18 22.42 -24.65
CA ARG A 120 25.71 22.58 -26.03
C ARG A 120 24.75 23.77 -26.22
N GLY A 121 24.50 24.54 -25.17
CA GLY A 121 23.52 25.64 -25.21
C GLY A 121 22.07 25.18 -25.43
N GLN A 122 21.77 23.90 -25.20
CA GLN A 122 20.41 23.39 -25.25
C GLN A 122 19.65 23.78 -23.98
N PRO A 123 18.35 24.14 -24.07
CA PRO A 123 17.57 24.50 -22.90
C PRO A 123 17.46 23.32 -21.93
N ALA A 124 17.37 23.64 -20.65
CA ALA A 124 16.99 22.65 -19.65
C ALA A 124 15.59 22.12 -19.99
N VAL A 125 15.43 20.81 -19.86
CA VAL A 125 14.16 20.11 -20.12
C VAL A 125 13.44 19.91 -18.79
N ASP A 126 12.12 20.13 -18.79
CA ASP A 126 11.34 19.99 -17.57
C ASP A 126 11.25 18.50 -17.19
N PRO A 127 11.60 18.13 -15.94
CA PRO A 127 11.64 16.73 -15.52
C PRO A 127 10.24 16.12 -15.34
N THR A 128 9.18 16.91 -15.47
CA THR A 128 7.78 16.51 -15.29
C THR A 128 7.28 15.62 -16.43
N THR A 129 7.84 15.76 -17.63
CA THR A 129 7.40 15.01 -18.80
C THR A 129 8.50 14.06 -19.27
N GLU A 130 8.25 12.76 -19.14
CA GLU A 130 9.20 11.70 -19.52
C GLU A 130 9.54 11.67 -21.02
N PHE A 131 8.71 12.32 -21.85
CA PHE A 131 8.88 12.39 -23.29
C PHE A 131 9.73 13.56 -23.75
N GLU A 132 9.90 14.61 -22.95
CA GLU A 132 10.65 15.79 -23.41
C GLU A 132 12.12 15.45 -23.65
N ASP A 133 12.69 14.57 -22.82
CA ASP A 133 14.05 14.08 -23.05
C ASP A 133 14.17 13.31 -24.36
N VAL A 134 13.14 12.55 -24.76
CA VAL A 134 13.11 11.82 -26.05
C VAL A 134 12.92 12.79 -27.22
N ILE A 135 12.04 13.78 -27.06
CA ILE A 135 11.78 14.79 -28.08
C ILE A 135 13.02 15.63 -28.35
N ALA A 136 13.78 15.98 -27.31
CA ALA A 136 15.04 16.73 -27.43
C ALA A 136 16.15 15.97 -28.18
N LEU A 137 16.04 14.63 -28.31
CA LEU A 137 16.98 13.82 -29.08
C LEU A 137 16.63 13.75 -30.58
N LEU A 138 15.42 14.14 -30.98
CA LEU A 138 15.03 14.10 -32.37
C LEU A 138 15.82 15.15 -33.18
N PRO A 139 16.21 14.84 -34.43
CA PRO A 139 16.91 15.79 -35.28
C PRO A 139 16.06 17.05 -35.46
N SER A 140 16.65 18.21 -35.16
CA SER A 140 16.05 19.50 -35.48
C SER A 140 16.32 19.82 -36.95
N GLU A 141 15.29 20.13 -37.73
CA GLU A 141 15.41 20.44 -39.17
C GLU A 141 16.36 21.61 -39.49
N LYS A 142 16.79 22.38 -38.47
CA LYS A 142 17.61 23.59 -38.62
C LYS A 142 19.09 23.41 -38.24
N ALA A 143 19.51 22.22 -37.81
CA ALA A 143 20.89 22.00 -37.35
C ALA A 143 21.74 21.32 -38.44
N GLU A 144 22.80 22.00 -38.89
CA GLU A 144 23.88 21.37 -39.67
C GLU A 144 24.62 20.41 -38.74
N ALA A 145 24.69 19.13 -39.11
CA ALA A 145 25.34 18.10 -38.30
C ALA A 145 26.87 18.24 -38.42
N SER A 146 27.53 18.54 -37.31
CA SER A 146 28.99 18.44 -37.16
C SER A 146 29.34 17.07 -36.57
N ASP A 147 30.46 16.45 -36.95
CA ASP A 147 30.90 15.16 -36.40
C ASP A 147 31.07 15.21 -34.86
N ASP A 148 31.54 16.34 -34.31
CA ASP A 148 31.65 16.55 -32.86
C ASP A 148 30.27 16.59 -32.16
N ASP A 149 29.23 17.03 -32.87
CA ASP A 149 27.86 17.02 -32.37
C ASP A 149 27.28 15.59 -32.36
N ASP A 150 27.69 14.73 -33.28
CA ASP A 150 27.22 13.35 -33.37
C ASP A 150 27.74 12.48 -32.20
N ASP A 151 29.00 12.66 -31.77
CA ASP A 151 29.54 11.98 -30.58
C ASP A 151 28.89 12.47 -29.29
N ALA A 152 28.64 13.77 -29.17
CA ALA A 152 27.97 14.35 -28.02
C ALA A 152 26.49 13.90 -27.95
N THR A 153 25.76 13.90 -29.08
CA THR A 153 24.39 13.38 -29.14
C THR A 153 24.34 11.90 -28.80
N ARG A 154 25.30 11.09 -29.26
CA ARG A 154 25.39 9.68 -28.89
C ARG A 154 25.50 9.50 -27.37
N LYS A 155 26.41 10.23 -26.71
CA LYS A 155 26.59 10.19 -25.25
C LYS A 155 25.32 10.58 -24.50
N VAL A 156 24.66 11.67 -24.91
CA VAL A 156 23.39 12.10 -24.28
C VAL A 156 22.30 11.04 -24.50
N THR A 157 22.21 10.46 -25.70
CA THR A 157 21.23 9.42 -26.03
C THR A 157 21.41 8.18 -25.16
N VAL A 158 22.65 7.70 -24.98
CA VAL A 158 22.96 6.58 -24.08
C VAL A 158 22.51 6.88 -22.64
N LEU A 159 22.81 8.08 -22.11
CA LEU A 159 22.40 8.46 -20.76
C LEU A 159 20.88 8.54 -20.62
N VAL A 160 20.18 9.09 -21.61
CA VAL A 160 18.72 9.11 -21.63
C VAL A 160 18.15 7.69 -21.65
N LEU A 161 18.70 6.78 -22.47
CA LEU A 161 18.24 5.38 -22.49
C LEU A 161 18.47 4.68 -21.15
N ARG A 162 19.60 4.92 -20.47
CA ARG A 162 19.86 4.41 -19.11
C ARG A 162 18.86 4.96 -18.08
N LEU A 163 18.55 6.26 -18.16
CA LEU A 163 17.54 6.89 -17.31
C LEU A 163 16.13 6.30 -17.56
N LEU A 164 15.76 6.11 -18.82
CA LEU A 164 14.48 5.50 -19.19
C LEU A 164 14.40 4.04 -18.74
N TRP A 165 15.52 3.30 -18.72
CA TRP A 165 15.56 1.94 -18.20
C TRP A 165 15.21 1.88 -16.70
N SER A 166 15.79 2.75 -15.86
CA SER A 166 15.48 2.75 -14.41
C SER A 166 14.03 3.13 -14.14
N LYS A 167 13.48 4.08 -14.92
CA LYS A 167 12.06 4.45 -14.88
C LYS A 167 11.15 3.31 -15.34
N ALA A 168 11.49 2.65 -16.44
CA ALA A 168 10.76 1.48 -16.97
C ALA A 168 10.69 0.34 -15.94
N GLN A 169 11.77 0.07 -15.24
CA GLN A 169 11.83 -0.95 -14.20
C GLN A 169 10.92 -0.62 -13.00
N SER A 170 10.95 0.64 -12.53
CA SER A 170 10.03 1.12 -11.48
C SER A 170 8.58 1.04 -11.92
N LYS A 171 8.31 1.34 -13.19
CA LYS A 171 6.97 1.26 -13.77
C LYS A 171 6.48 -0.19 -13.90
N LEU A 172 7.34 -1.12 -14.28
CA LEU A 172 7.03 -2.55 -14.28
C LEU A 172 6.67 -3.07 -12.89
N GLU A 173 7.35 -2.60 -11.83
CA GLU A 173 7.00 -2.92 -10.44
C GLU A 173 5.60 -2.37 -10.07
N SER A 174 5.33 -1.12 -10.40
CA SER A 174 4.03 -0.48 -10.17
C SER A 174 2.89 -1.21 -10.91
N MET A 175 3.10 -1.58 -12.18
CA MET A 175 2.12 -2.35 -12.95
C MET A 175 1.86 -3.74 -12.36
N LYS A 176 2.89 -4.41 -11.82
CA LYS A 176 2.71 -5.72 -11.16
C LYS A 176 1.80 -5.60 -9.94
N GLN A 177 2.00 -4.55 -9.13
CA GLN A 177 1.14 -4.25 -7.98
C GLN A 177 -0.28 -3.93 -8.43
N GLU A 178 -0.45 -3.14 -9.50
CA GLU A 178 -1.77 -2.83 -10.06
C GLU A 178 -2.49 -4.08 -10.56
N LEU A 179 -1.78 -4.99 -11.26
CA LEU A 179 -2.36 -6.26 -11.72
C LEU A 179 -2.79 -7.15 -10.55
N GLU A 180 -2.03 -7.18 -9.46
CA GLU A 180 -2.39 -7.91 -8.24
C GLU A 180 -3.66 -7.32 -7.59
N ILE A 181 -3.78 -6.00 -7.55
CA ILE A 181 -4.98 -5.30 -7.08
C ILE A 181 -6.19 -5.60 -7.97
N LEU A 182 -6.02 -5.59 -9.29
CA LEU A 182 -7.10 -5.92 -10.22
C LEU A 182 -7.52 -7.39 -10.15
N ALA A 183 -6.58 -8.30 -9.87
CA ALA A 183 -6.88 -9.72 -9.69
C ALA A 183 -7.62 -10.01 -8.39
N SER A 184 -7.35 -9.24 -7.32
CA SER A 184 -8.04 -9.34 -6.03
C SER A 184 -9.36 -8.55 -5.97
N MET A 185 -9.70 -7.81 -7.03
CA MET A 185 -10.91 -7.02 -7.08
C MET A 185 -12.14 -7.95 -7.12
N PRO A 186 -13.12 -7.77 -6.23
CA PRO A 186 -14.36 -8.54 -6.28
C PRO A 186 -15.06 -8.30 -7.63
N PRO A 187 -15.73 -9.32 -8.21
CA PRO A 187 -16.46 -9.13 -9.45
C PRO A 187 -17.44 -7.98 -9.27
N SER A 188 -17.44 -7.04 -10.22
CA SER A 188 -18.47 -6.00 -10.25
C SER A 188 -19.81 -6.72 -10.19
N GLY A 189 -20.59 -6.44 -9.14
CA GLY A 189 -21.91 -7.04 -8.98
C GLY A 189 -22.69 -6.89 -10.28
N PRO A 190 -23.61 -7.82 -10.60
CA PRO A 190 -24.39 -7.72 -11.83
C PRO A 190 -24.89 -6.30 -11.95
N SER A 191 -24.66 -5.66 -13.10
CA SER A 191 -25.27 -4.37 -13.37
C SER A 191 -26.76 -4.58 -13.18
N THR A 192 -27.28 -4.17 -12.03
CA THR A 192 -28.71 -4.19 -11.81
C THR A 192 -29.23 -3.10 -12.73
N SER A 193 -29.50 -3.46 -13.98
CA SER A 193 -30.64 -2.91 -14.70
C SER A 193 -31.77 -3.05 -13.71
N ALA A 194 -32.08 -1.96 -13.00
CA ALA A 194 -33.16 -1.94 -12.04
C ALA A 194 -34.38 -2.53 -12.76
N PRO A 195 -34.99 -3.61 -12.26
CA PRO A 195 -36.27 -4.04 -12.80
C PRO A 195 -37.22 -2.83 -12.74
N PRO A 196 -38.11 -2.63 -13.73
CA PRO A 196 -39.10 -1.56 -13.66
C PRO A 196 -39.85 -1.67 -12.33
N PRO A 197 -40.16 -0.54 -11.67
CA PRO A 197 -40.64 -0.55 -10.30
C PRO A 197 -41.97 -1.30 -10.23
N ASN A 198 -41.98 -2.50 -9.65
CA ASN A 198 -43.22 -3.14 -9.22
C ASN A 198 -43.68 -2.40 -7.95
N GLU A 199 -44.84 -1.75 -8.04
CA GLU A 199 -45.39 -0.83 -7.03
C GLU A 199 -45.75 -1.48 -5.67
N THR A 200 -45.70 -2.80 -5.53
CA THR A 200 -46.38 -3.51 -4.43
C THR A 200 -45.51 -4.00 -3.27
N ASP A 201 -44.18 -3.98 -3.37
CA ASP A 201 -43.29 -4.43 -2.28
C ASP A 201 -42.63 -3.24 -1.56
N THR A 202 -43.33 -2.71 -0.56
CA THR A 202 -42.87 -1.62 0.31
C THR A 202 -42.15 -2.11 1.57
N THR A 203 -42.00 -3.42 1.75
CA THR A 203 -41.53 -4.07 2.99
C THR A 203 -40.05 -3.82 3.30
N TRP A 204 -39.24 -3.41 2.32
CA TRP A 204 -37.80 -3.15 2.47
C TRP A 204 -37.41 -1.68 2.23
N ARG A 205 -38.37 -0.77 2.03
CA ARG A 205 -38.06 0.66 1.92
C ARG A 205 -37.69 1.21 3.30
N LEU A 206 -36.39 1.35 3.53
CA LEU A 206 -35.82 2.07 4.67
C LEU A 206 -35.88 3.60 4.46
N ASP A 207 -36.98 4.11 3.90
CA ASP A 207 -37.27 5.54 3.93
C ASP A 207 -38.17 5.78 5.15
N PRO A 208 -37.67 6.38 6.24
CA PRO A 208 -38.59 6.94 7.21
C PRO A 208 -39.37 8.01 6.45
N SER A 209 -40.70 7.89 6.43
CA SER A 209 -41.55 9.01 6.06
C SER A 209 -41.14 10.17 6.96
N ILE A 210 -40.34 11.10 6.43
CA ILE A 210 -40.04 12.36 7.09
C ILE A 210 -41.34 13.13 7.06
N THR A 211 -42.14 12.90 8.09
CA THR A 211 -43.30 13.70 8.43
C THR A 211 -42.82 15.15 8.57
N GLY A 212 -43.09 15.98 7.55
CA GLY A 212 -43.07 17.44 7.68
C GLY A 212 -41.90 18.22 7.04
N ARG A 213 -41.25 17.75 5.97
CA ARG A 213 -40.31 18.62 5.22
C ARG A 213 -40.69 18.78 3.74
N SER A 214 -40.77 20.04 3.32
CA SER A 214 -41.08 20.53 1.98
C SER A 214 -40.24 19.89 0.87
N PRO A 215 -40.73 19.87 -0.39
CA PRO A 215 -40.07 19.19 -1.51
C PRO A 215 -38.62 19.65 -1.72
N LEU A 216 -37.71 18.68 -1.96
CA LEU A 216 -36.29 18.94 -2.20
C LEU A 216 -36.00 19.53 -3.60
N LEU A 217 -36.92 19.33 -4.55
CA LEU A 217 -36.83 19.85 -5.92
C LEU A 217 -38.09 20.66 -6.26
N ASP A 218 -37.91 21.68 -7.10
CA ASP A 218 -39.01 22.30 -7.85
C ASP A 218 -39.53 21.33 -8.93
N SER A 219 -40.76 21.53 -9.40
CA SER A 219 -41.37 20.89 -10.58
C SER A 219 -40.47 20.88 -11.83
N ASN A 220 -39.57 21.86 -11.94
CA ASN A 220 -38.55 21.94 -12.98
C ASN A 220 -37.17 21.34 -12.56
N SER A 221 -37.14 20.40 -11.62
CA SER A 221 -35.96 19.63 -11.18
C SER A 221 -34.79 20.45 -10.60
N LYS A 222 -35.04 21.70 -10.20
CA LYS A 222 -34.01 22.53 -9.56
C LYS A 222 -33.95 22.23 -8.05
N PRO A 223 -32.78 21.89 -7.48
CA PRO A 223 -32.65 21.61 -6.06
C PRO A 223 -32.79 22.90 -5.26
N LEU A 224 -33.81 22.95 -4.39
CA LEU A 224 -34.12 24.13 -3.55
C LEU A 224 -33.30 24.15 -2.26
N ARG A 225 -32.66 23.03 -1.91
CA ARG A 225 -31.81 22.88 -0.72
C ARG A 225 -30.60 21.99 -1.04
N PRO A 226 -29.46 22.22 -0.37
CA PRO A 226 -28.36 21.26 -0.42
C PRO A 226 -28.82 19.93 0.19
N PHE A 227 -28.67 18.83 -0.55
CA PHE A 227 -28.91 17.48 -0.08
C PHE A 227 -27.57 16.72 -0.08
N THR A 228 -27.39 15.84 0.89
CA THR A 228 -26.22 14.96 0.97
C THR A 228 -26.62 13.60 0.44
N ILE A 229 -25.90 13.09 -0.55
CA ILE A 229 -26.21 11.82 -1.25
C ILE A 229 -25.89 10.58 -0.39
N LEU A 230 -25.22 10.78 0.75
CA LEU A 230 -24.82 9.69 1.65
C LEU A 230 -25.94 9.39 2.66
N PRO A 231 -26.16 8.11 3.00
CA PRO A 231 -27.19 7.72 3.95
C PRO A 231 -26.92 8.35 5.30
N SER A 232 -27.84 9.19 5.78
CA SER A 232 -27.73 9.98 7.03
C SER A 232 -27.60 9.15 8.33
N GLY A 233 -27.41 7.83 8.24
CA GLY A 233 -27.37 6.91 9.38
C GLY A 233 -26.23 5.89 9.38
N SER A 234 -25.32 5.86 8.39
CA SER A 234 -24.22 4.89 8.43
C SER A 234 -22.99 5.40 7.70
N ARG A 235 -21.94 5.65 8.51
CA ARG A 235 -20.54 5.91 8.16
C ARG A 235 -20.24 7.24 7.47
N THR A 236 -19.29 7.97 8.06
CA THR A 236 -18.73 9.18 7.45
C THR A 236 -17.99 8.80 6.15
N ARG A 237 -17.97 9.71 5.17
CA ARG A 237 -17.25 9.52 3.88
C ARG A 237 -15.80 9.06 4.08
N THR A 238 -15.19 9.50 5.16
CA THR A 238 -13.84 9.15 5.62
C THR A 238 -13.71 7.69 6.06
N GLU A 239 -14.72 7.13 6.71
CA GLU A 239 -14.74 5.71 7.10
C GLU A 239 -14.94 4.78 5.91
N ILE A 240 -15.80 5.17 4.96
CA ILE A 240 -15.99 4.37 3.73
C ILE A 240 -14.72 4.41 2.89
N ALA A 241 -14.06 5.57 2.77
CA ALA A 241 -12.80 5.68 2.05
C ALA A 241 -11.66 4.87 2.69
N SER A 242 -11.64 4.72 4.01
CA SER A 242 -10.64 3.90 4.71
C SER A 242 -10.93 2.40 4.67
N ASP A 243 -12.12 1.98 4.26
CA ASP A 243 -12.52 0.57 4.10
C ASP A 243 -12.24 0.01 2.70
N VAL A 244 -12.00 0.87 1.69
CA VAL A 244 -11.67 0.43 0.32
C VAL A 244 -10.14 0.33 0.15
N PHE A 245 -9.66 -0.77 -0.45
CA PHE A 245 -8.24 -1.08 -0.67
C PHE A 245 -7.39 -1.29 0.60
N ARG A 246 -7.88 -2.13 1.53
CA ARG A 246 -7.06 -2.56 2.66
C ARG A 246 -6.04 -3.64 2.23
N PRO A 247 -4.80 -3.61 2.75
CA PRO A 247 -3.87 -4.72 2.61
C PRO A 247 -4.46 -6.02 3.19
N ASP A 248 -4.00 -7.18 2.69
CA ASP A 248 -4.44 -8.53 3.11
C ASP A 248 -4.17 -8.87 4.60
N HIS A 249 -3.56 -7.95 5.35
CA HIS A 249 -3.26 -8.10 6.78
C HIS A 249 -3.85 -6.96 7.60
N ARG A 250 -4.48 -7.31 8.72
CA ARG A 250 -4.97 -6.34 9.70
C ARG A 250 -3.78 -5.75 10.45
N LEU A 251 -3.41 -4.52 10.10
CA LEU A 251 -2.48 -3.74 10.91
C LEU A 251 -3.11 -3.45 12.28
N PRO A 252 -2.33 -3.48 13.38
CA PRO A 252 -2.81 -3.04 14.68
C PRO A 252 -3.33 -1.60 14.57
N THR A 253 -4.58 -1.39 14.98
CA THR A 253 -5.24 -0.08 14.95
C THR A 253 -4.86 0.79 16.14
N MET A 254 -4.18 0.22 17.14
CA MET A 254 -3.79 0.85 18.39
C MET A 254 -2.34 0.50 18.74
N THR A 255 -1.71 1.36 19.53
CA THR A 255 -0.36 1.10 20.04
C THR A 255 -0.38 -0.01 21.10
N ILE A 256 0.78 -0.62 21.36
CA ILE A 256 0.90 -1.67 22.38
C ILE A 256 0.46 -1.14 23.75
N ASP A 257 0.89 0.07 24.10
CA ASP A 257 0.58 0.69 25.39
C ASP A 257 -0.92 0.99 25.55
N GLU A 258 -1.56 1.45 24.46
CA GLU A 258 -2.99 1.72 24.41
C GLU A 258 -3.82 0.43 24.55
N TYR A 259 -3.41 -0.64 23.86
CA TYR A 259 -4.02 -1.95 24.01
C TYR A 259 -3.86 -2.50 25.44
N LEU A 260 -2.68 -2.37 26.05
CA LEU A 260 -2.47 -2.76 27.44
C LEU A 260 -3.36 -1.96 28.40
N ALA A 261 -3.51 -0.66 28.18
CA ALA A 261 -4.39 0.17 29.00
C ALA A 261 -5.86 -0.25 28.90
N GLU A 262 -6.34 -0.59 27.70
CA GLU A 262 -7.70 -1.13 27.51
C GLU A 262 -7.87 -2.49 28.19
N GLU A 263 -6.92 -3.40 28.03
CA GLU A 263 -6.98 -4.72 28.69
C GLU A 263 -6.86 -4.59 30.22
N GLN A 264 -6.11 -3.61 30.74
CA GLN A 264 -6.06 -3.28 32.16
C GLN A 264 -7.41 -2.77 32.66
N ALA A 265 -8.06 -1.86 31.91
CA ALA A 265 -9.37 -1.33 32.23
C ALA A 265 -10.46 -2.43 32.21
N ARG A 266 -10.30 -3.44 31.33
CA ARG A 266 -11.14 -4.63 31.27
C ARG A 266 -10.85 -5.65 32.38
N GLY A 267 -9.77 -5.46 33.15
CA GLY A 267 -9.37 -6.36 34.22
C GLY A 267 -8.74 -7.67 33.76
N ASN A 268 -8.31 -7.75 32.49
CA ASN A 268 -7.68 -8.95 31.90
C ASN A 268 -6.18 -9.04 32.20
N ILE A 269 -5.60 -8.06 32.89
CA ILE A 269 -4.20 -8.09 33.34
C ILE A 269 -4.13 -8.70 34.74
N ILE A 270 -3.41 -9.82 34.85
CA ILE A 270 -3.15 -10.48 36.13
C ILE A 270 -2.14 -9.64 36.92
N THR A 271 -2.58 -9.03 38.02
CA THR A 271 -1.77 -8.13 38.86
C THR A 271 -1.11 -8.82 40.07
N GLY A 272 -1.26 -10.14 40.22
CA GLY A 272 -0.72 -10.90 41.35
C GLY A 272 -0.23 -12.31 40.98
N GLY A 273 0.45 -12.99 41.89
CA GLY A 273 0.89 -14.39 41.71
C GLY A 273 2.34 -14.57 41.24
N GLY A 274 3.15 -13.50 41.22
CA GLY A 274 4.59 -13.60 40.99
C GLY A 274 5.37 -14.05 42.24
N PRO A 275 6.70 -14.26 42.15
CA PRO A 275 7.54 -14.62 43.30
C PRO A 275 7.48 -13.59 44.45
N ALA A 276 7.21 -12.32 44.15
CA ALA A 276 6.98 -11.27 45.15
C ALA A 276 5.68 -11.48 45.97
N SER A 277 4.75 -12.31 45.50
CA SER A 277 3.56 -12.72 46.25
C SER A 277 3.85 -13.86 47.24
N LEU A 278 4.99 -14.57 47.14
CA LEU A 278 5.42 -15.57 48.12
C LEU A 278 5.97 -14.92 49.39
N GLU A 279 6.55 -13.73 49.28
CA GLU A 279 7.17 -13.01 50.41
C GLU A 279 6.14 -12.26 51.27
N LYS A 280 4.96 -11.98 50.72
CA LYS A 280 3.88 -11.31 51.46
C LYS A 280 3.07 -12.35 52.21
N PRO A 281 2.87 -12.21 53.53
CA PRO A 281 2.06 -13.14 54.29
C PRO A 281 0.66 -13.19 53.70
N THR A 282 0.10 -14.38 53.62
CA THR A 282 -1.30 -14.56 53.22
C THR A 282 -2.23 -13.89 54.23
N THR A 283 -3.45 -13.58 53.83
CA THR A 283 -4.45 -12.96 54.73
C THR A 283 -4.74 -13.82 55.97
N SER A 284 -4.55 -15.14 55.90
CA SER A 284 -4.65 -16.05 57.04
C SER A 284 -3.41 -16.02 57.95
N GLU A 285 -2.21 -15.99 57.38
CA GLU A 285 -0.96 -15.91 58.15
C GLU A 285 -0.82 -14.56 58.86
N GLN A 286 -1.22 -13.48 58.19
CA GLN A 286 -1.22 -12.14 58.78
C GLN A 286 -2.22 -12.05 59.94
N LEU A 287 -3.43 -12.59 59.78
CA LEU A 287 -4.41 -12.65 60.87
C LEU A 287 -3.93 -13.50 62.04
N GLN A 288 -3.16 -14.55 61.77
CA GLN A 288 -2.54 -15.36 62.83
C GLN A 288 -1.47 -14.59 63.59
N MET A 289 -0.54 -13.92 62.91
CA MET A 289 0.48 -13.09 63.57
C MET A 289 -0.13 -11.92 64.36
N ASP A 290 -1.19 -11.30 63.83
CA ASP A 290 -1.91 -10.22 64.51
C ASP A 290 -2.67 -10.73 65.74
N SER A 291 -3.20 -11.98 65.70
CA SER A 291 -3.89 -12.61 66.84
C SER A 291 -2.95 -13.02 67.99
N GLU A 292 -1.66 -13.19 67.71
CA GLU A 292 -0.65 -13.58 68.70
C GLU A 292 -0.07 -12.37 69.46
N HIS A 293 -0.41 -11.14 69.06
CA HIS A 293 -0.04 -9.91 69.78
C HIS A 293 -0.93 -9.71 71.03
N ASP A 294 -0.58 -10.44 72.08
CA ASP A 294 -1.25 -10.40 73.39
C ASP A 294 -1.05 -9.03 74.08
N GLY A 295 -2.13 -8.48 74.66
CA GLY A 295 -2.11 -7.23 75.42
C GLY A 295 -2.52 -5.94 74.70
N SER A 296 -3.06 -6.01 73.47
CA SER A 296 -3.63 -4.85 72.76
C SER A 296 -5.09 -5.10 72.34
N ILE A 297 -5.91 -4.04 72.32
CA ILE A 297 -7.31 -4.10 71.88
C ILE A 297 -7.42 -4.64 70.43
N PHE A 298 -6.43 -4.32 69.60
CA PHE A 298 -6.34 -4.82 68.22
C PHE A 298 -6.12 -6.34 68.16
N GLY A 299 -5.27 -6.90 69.03
CA GLY A 299 -5.03 -8.33 69.12
C GLY A 299 -6.28 -9.10 69.57
N GLU A 300 -7.01 -8.55 70.55
CA GLU A 300 -8.30 -9.12 71.00
C GLU A 300 -9.33 -9.14 69.86
N GLU A 301 -9.51 -8.04 69.12
CA GLU A 301 -10.43 -7.97 67.98
C GLU A 301 -10.06 -8.96 66.86
N GLN A 302 -8.77 -9.10 66.55
CA GLN A 302 -8.28 -10.05 65.55
C GLN A 302 -8.43 -11.51 66.02
N SER A 303 -8.30 -11.77 67.32
CA SER A 303 -8.56 -13.09 67.90
C SER A 303 -10.05 -13.47 67.80
N GLU A 304 -10.96 -12.50 68.01
CA GLU A 304 -12.39 -12.69 67.81
C GLU A 304 -12.72 -12.92 66.33
N ALA A 305 -12.10 -12.16 65.42
CA ALA A 305 -12.26 -12.34 63.98
C ALA A 305 -11.77 -13.73 63.51
N LYS A 306 -10.68 -14.23 64.09
CA LYS A 306 -10.20 -15.61 63.87
C LYS A 306 -11.24 -16.62 64.30
N ARG A 307 -11.77 -16.48 65.53
CA ARG A 307 -12.80 -17.35 66.08
C ARG A 307 -14.07 -17.36 65.22
N GLN A 308 -14.52 -16.21 64.76
CA GLN A 308 -15.68 -16.10 63.86
C GLN A 308 -15.43 -16.77 62.51
N LYS A 309 -14.24 -16.62 61.93
CA LYS A 309 -13.87 -17.31 60.68
C LYS A 309 -13.85 -18.82 60.87
N ASP A 310 -13.28 -19.31 61.97
CA ASP A 310 -13.23 -20.74 62.29
C ASP A 310 -14.62 -21.32 62.54
N GLU A 311 -15.49 -20.59 63.25
CA GLU A 311 -16.91 -20.96 63.43
C GLU A 311 -17.67 -21.00 62.10
N ASN A 312 -17.48 -19.98 61.25
CA ASN A 312 -18.10 -19.93 59.94
C ASN A 312 -17.60 -21.06 59.04
N TRP A 313 -16.31 -21.40 59.13
CA TRP A 313 -15.71 -22.52 58.40
C TRP A 313 -16.24 -23.87 58.90
N ALA A 314 -16.38 -24.04 60.21
CA ALA A 314 -16.99 -25.23 60.80
C ALA A 314 -18.45 -25.39 60.36
N ARG A 315 -19.25 -24.31 60.47
CA ARG A 315 -20.64 -24.29 59.97
C ARG A 315 -20.71 -24.58 58.47
N TYR A 316 -19.80 -24.03 57.68
CA TYR A 316 -19.74 -24.30 56.24
C TYR A 316 -19.44 -25.76 55.96
N THR A 317 -18.46 -26.34 56.66
CA THR A 317 -18.05 -27.75 56.51
C THR A 317 -19.14 -28.73 56.95
N ASP A 318 -19.92 -28.39 57.99
CA ASP A 318 -21.06 -29.20 58.44
C ASP A 318 -22.25 -29.12 57.50
N THR A 319 -22.51 -27.93 56.93
CA THR A 319 -23.64 -27.72 56.01
C THR A 319 -23.36 -28.21 54.59
N HIS A 320 -22.10 -28.23 54.15
CA HIS A 320 -21.73 -28.61 52.79
C HIS A 320 -20.96 -29.94 52.78
N ARG A 321 -21.49 -30.94 52.08
CA ARG A 321 -20.79 -32.22 51.95
C ARG A 321 -19.57 -32.05 51.06
N LYS A 322 -18.45 -32.69 51.42
CA LYS A 322 -17.24 -32.72 50.59
C LYS A 322 -17.58 -33.17 49.15
N GLY A 323 -17.41 -32.25 48.20
CA GLY A 323 -17.71 -32.48 46.77
C GLY A 323 -19.03 -31.88 46.25
N GLU A 324 -19.77 -31.11 47.05
CA GLU A 324 -21.04 -30.49 46.65
C GLU A 324 -20.92 -29.41 45.55
N GLY A 325 -19.76 -28.75 45.42
CA GLY A 325 -19.55 -27.65 44.47
C GLY A 325 -19.04 -28.04 43.07
N ASN A 326 -18.50 -29.24 42.87
CA ASN A 326 -17.94 -29.65 41.56
C ASN A 326 -18.65 -30.92 41.06
N THR A 327 -19.94 -30.79 40.79
CA THR A 327 -20.78 -31.85 40.21
C THR A 327 -21.01 -31.68 38.72
N MET A 328 -20.80 -30.48 38.16
CA MET A 328 -21.00 -30.17 36.74
C MET A 328 -19.96 -30.80 35.81
N ASN A 329 -18.86 -31.34 36.36
CA ASN A 329 -17.77 -31.97 35.61
C ASN A 329 -17.70 -33.49 35.83
N ARG A 330 -18.84 -34.12 36.16
CA ARG A 330 -19.02 -35.57 36.18
C ARG A 330 -20.06 -35.98 35.13
N GLY A 331 -19.60 -36.18 33.90
CA GLY A 331 -20.34 -36.84 32.81
C GLY A 331 -21.04 -35.90 31.86
#